data_AF-A0A7J2VC52-F1
#
_entry.id   AF-A0A7J2VC52-F1
#
_cell.length_a   1.000
_cell.length_b   1.000
_cell.length_c   1.000
_cell.angle_alpha   90.00
_cell.angle_beta   90.00
_cell.angle_gamma   90.00
#
_symmetry.space_group_name_H-M   'P 1'
#
loop_
_entity.id
_entity.type
_entity.pdbx_description
1 polymer ?
#
loop_
_entity_poly.entity_id
_entity_poly.type
_entity_poly.pdbx_seq_one_letter_code
_entity_poly.pdbx_strand_id
1 'polypeptide(L)'
;MGFRAHHAKEIYVYANSSVGSARSNGGRKPVLRRLSARIDKYDYRLDLDNMVLILKLHSDYEVKLRLITSRKRIEKFRGWSNYELVVKYEDGEFWVSVYFRRTIKPLKPKTVVAIDLNFDNVTIALFTLNGRLFRLKRFKTPHGKILTHKIWIERIQKNYPRSWRFIKGVRKAIEKHGERIKNISRDYSHKIGDLIAELALKYQSVIILEDLDELKENNKKSREFNKKLGLWFYRRIQFCIEYEARERNLEVIKINPKG
;
A
#
# COMPACT_ATOMS: atom_id res chain seq x y z
N MET A 1 7.49 33.96 0.56
CA MET A 1 8.12 32.94 -0.31
C MET A 1 7.03 32.02 -0.84
N GLY A 2 6.92 31.88 -2.16
CA GLY A 2 5.89 31.07 -2.81
C GLY A 2 6.49 29.92 -3.63
N PHE A 3 5.63 29.02 -4.08
CA PHE A 3 5.98 27.93 -5.00
C PHE A 3 5.93 28.44 -6.46
N ARG A 4 6.83 27.94 -7.33
CA ARG A 4 6.85 28.25 -8.79
C ARG A 4 5.58 27.77 -9.51
N ALA A 5 5.26 28.34 -10.66
CA ALA A 5 4.02 28.07 -11.41
C ALA A 5 3.81 26.60 -11.84
N HIS A 6 4.87 25.84 -12.05
CA HIS A 6 4.77 24.41 -12.40
C HIS A 6 4.15 23.57 -11.28
N HIS A 7 4.26 24.00 -10.02
CA HIS A 7 3.55 23.42 -8.90
C HIS A 7 2.03 23.45 -9.05
N ALA A 8 1.47 24.48 -9.71
CA ALA A 8 0.02 24.68 -9.76
C ALA A 8 -0.70 23.76 -10.78
N LYS A 9 -0.01 23.36 -11.87
CA LYS A 9 -0.64 22.60 -12.97
C LYS A 9 -1.15 21.24 -12.53
N GLU A 10 -0.35 20.49 -11.79
CA GLU A 10 -0.76 19.16 -11.35
C GLU A 10 -1.70 19.19 -10.12
N ILE A 11 -1.57 20.23 -9.27
CA ILE A 11 -2.43 20.39 -8.09
C ILE A 11 -3.92 20.40 -8.46
N TYR A 12 -4.30 21.06 -9.56
CA TYR A 12 -5.69 21.08 -10.01
C TYR A 12 -6.21 19.67 -10.36
N VAL A 13 -5.43 18.89 -11.12
CA VAL A 13 -5.79 17.52 -11.53
C VAL A 13 -5.97 16.63 -10.30
N TYR A 14 -5.05 16.72 -9.34
CA TYR A 14 -5.12 15.94 -8.10
C TYR A 14 -6.23 16.40 -7.16
N ALA A 15 -6.52 17.69 -7.10
CA ALA A 15 -7.66 18.21 -6.34
C ALA A 15 -8.97 17.70 -6.96
N ASN A 16 -9.09 17.74 -8.29
CA ASN A 16 -10.29 17.28 -8.98
C ASN A 16 -10.50 15.76 -8.81
N SER A 17 -9.44 14.95 -8.92
CA SER A 17 -9.53 13.50 -8.67
C SER A 17 -9.92 13.18 -7.22
N SER A 18 -9.40 13.93 -6.26
CA SER A 18 -9.76 13.81 -4.84
C SER A 18 -11.23 14.15 -4.60
N VAL A 19 -11.74 15.21 -5.22
CA VAL A 19 -13.15 15.62 -5.13
C VAL A 19 -14.05 14.59 -5.82
N GLY A 20 -13.68 14.13 -7.02
CA GLY A 20 -14.39 13.09 -7.75
C GLY A 20 -14.51 11.79 -6.96
N SER A 21 -13.40 11.32 -6.40
CA SER A 21 -13.37 10.14 -5.54
C SER A 21 -14.19 10.32 -4.25
N ALA A 22 -14.19 11.52 -3.65
CA ALA A 22 -15.01 11.76 -2.46
C ALA A 22 -16.50 11.71 -2.81
N ARG A 23 -16.92 12.33 -3.92
CA ARG A 23 -18.31 12.32 -4.41
C ARG A 23 -18.79 10.90 -4.72
N SER A 24 -18.01 10.12 -5.47
CA SER A 24 -18.39 8.75 -5.85
C SER A 24 -18.61 7.82 -4.66
N ASN A 25 -17.91 8.07 -3.55
CA ASN A 25 -18.02 7.28 -2.33
C ASN A 25 -18.98 7.86 -1.28
N GLY A 26 -19.79 8.88 -1.62
CA GLY A 26 -20.66 9.58 -0.66
C GLY A 26 -19.90 10.23 0.51
N GLY A 27 -18.62 10.54 0.28
CA GLY A 27 -17.70 11.09 1.25
C GLY A 27 -17.91 12.59 1.48
N ARG A 28 -17.28 13.11 2.54
CA ARG A 28 -17.26 14.55 2.82
C ARG A 28 -16.31 15.27 1.86
N LYS A 29 -16.55 16.58 1.65
CA LYS A 29 -15.66 17.47 0.90
C LYS A 29 -14.21 17.31 1.40
N PRO A 30 -13.24 16.99 0.53
CA PRO A 30 -11.83 16.96 0.89
C PRO A 30 -11.38 18.34 1.37
N VAL A 31 -10.62 18.38 2.46
CA VAL A 31 -10.03 19.60 3.00
C VAL A 31 -8.56 19.33 3.26
N LEU A 32 -7.69 20.25 2.83
CA LEU A 32 -6.28 20.20 3.15
C LEU A 32 -6.10 20.52 4.64
N ARG A 33 -5.79 19.50 5.45
CA ARG A 33 -5.63 19.64 6.91
C ARG A 33 -4.19 19.89 7.35
N ARG A 34 -3.23 19.72 6.46
CA ARG A 34 -1.79 19.71 6.76
C ARG A 34 -1.05 20.53 5.72
N LEU A 35 0.03 21.18 6.14
CA LEU A 35 0.92 21.89 5.24
C LEU A 35 1.69 20.87 4.41
N SER A 36 1.37 20.79 3.12
CA SER A 36 2.03 19.91 2.18
C SER A 36 2.13 20.59 0.82
N ALA A 37 3.26 20.42 0.15
CA ALA A 37 3.49 20.88 -1.20
C ALA A 37 3.94 19.70 -2.06
N ARG A 38 3.36 19.62 -3.26
CA ARG A 38 3.73 18.67 -4.29
C ARG A 38 4.60 19.40 -5.30
N ILE A 39 5.76 18.83 -5.61
CA ILE A 39 6.86 19.46 -6.31
C ILE A 39 7.21 18.62 -7.54
N ASP A 40 7.06 19.25 -8.70
CA ASP A 40 7.38 18.66 -10.00
C ASP A 40 8.90 18.49 -10.16
N LYS A 41 9.33 17.50 -10.96
CA LYS A 41 10.74 17.24 -11.29
C LYS A 41 11.54 18.49 -11.68
N TYR A 42 10.93 19.48 -12.35
CA TYR A 42 11.65 20.68 -12.78
C TYR A 42 12.01 21.63 -11.62
N ASP A 43 11.27 21.54 -10.51
CA ASP A 43 11.35 22.44 -9.36
C ASP A 43 12.19 21.88 -8.20
N TYR A 44 12.91 20.77 -8.40
CA TYR A 44 13.86 20.27 -7.42
C TYR A 44 15.10 19.60 -8.05
N ARG A 45 16.16 19.43 -7.26
CA ARG A 45 17.28 18.53 -7.54
C ARG A 45 17.44 17.56 -6.37
N LEU A 46 17.52 16.28 -6.68
CA LEU A 46 17.69 15.22 -5.68
C LEU A 46 19.04 14.54 -5.89
N ASP A 47 19.93 14.70 -4.91
CA ASP A 47 21.22 14.03 -4.82
C ASP A 47 21.13 12.92 -3.77
N LEU A 48 21.05 11.69 -4.26
CA LEU A 48 20.92 10.49 -3.41
C LEU A 48 22.25 10.05 -2.81
N ASP A 49 23.39 10.44 -3.40
CA ASP A 49 24.72 10.07 -2.92
C ASP A 49 25.11 10.94 -1.72
N ASN A 50 24.85 12.25 -1.81
CA ASN A 50 25.07 13.20 -0.71
C ASN A 50 23.87 13.34 0.23
N MET A 51 22.75 12.68 -0.06
CA MET A 51 21.50 12.78 0.72
C MET A 51 20.96 14.21 0.80
N VAL A 52 21.04 14.97 -0.29
CA VAL A 52 20.62 16.37 -0.36
C VAL A 52 19.46 16.53 -1.33
N LEU A 53 18.39 17.19 -0.87
CA LEU A 53 17.30 17.66 -1.70
C LEU A 53 17.35 19.18 -1.79
N ILE A 54 17.45 19.71 -3.00
CA ILE A 54 17.39 21.14 -3.29
C ILE A 54 16.01 21.45 -3.86
N LEU A 55 15.24 22.29 -3.20
CA LEU A 55 13.93 22.76 -3.65
C LEU A 55 14.07 24.16 -4.23
N LYS A 56 13.56 24.37 -5.45
CA LYS A 56 13.54 25.68 -6.11
C LYS A 56 12.22 26.38 -5.77
N LEU A 57 12.31 27.55 -5.18
CA LEU A 57 11.18 28.39 -4.82
C LEU A 57 11.04 29.57 -5.78
N HIS A 58 9.98 30.36 -5.60
CA HIS A 58 9.79 31.62 -6.32
C HIS A 58 10.93 32.61 -6.03
N SER A 59 11.21 33.53 -6.96
CA SER A 59 12.26 34.56 -6.83
C SER A 59 13.68 33.99 -6.66
N ASP A 60 13.97 32.88 -7.33
CA ASP A 60 15.30 32.22 -7.36
C ASP A 60 15.88 31.79 -5.99
N TYR A 61 15.03 31.72 -4.97
CA TYR A 61 15.40 31.09 -3.70
C TYR A 61 15.51 29.57 -3.86
N GLU A 62 16.55 28.99 -3.25
CA GLU A 62 16.71 27.55 -3.12
C GLU A 62 16.75 27.16 -1.63
N VAL A 63 16.06 26.08 -1.28
CA VAL A 63 16.13 25.48 0.05
C VAL A 63 16.83 24.13 -0.05
N LYS A 64 17.91 23.95 0.71
CA LYS A 64 18.64 22.69 0.81
C LYS A 64 18.18 21.91 2.04
N LEU A 65 17.68 20.72 1.83
CA LEU A 65 17.25 19.79 2.87
C LEU A 65 18.18 18.58 2.89
N ARG A 66 18.70 18.24 4.07
CA ARG A 66 19.43 16.99 4.28
C ARG A 66 18.43 15.88 4.58
N LEU A 67 18.45 14.83 3.77
CA LEU A 67 17.56 13.68 3.93
C LEU A 67 18.09 12.75 5.02
N ILE A 68 17.28 12.49 6.04
CA ILE A 68 17.60 11.56 7.13
C ILE A 68 16.97 10.21 6.80
N THR A 69 17.73 9.32 6.15
CA THR A 69 17.27 7.96 5.85
C THR A 69 18.44 6.99 5.71
N SER A 70 18.17 5.68 5.76
CA SER A 70 19.23 4.67 5.66
C SER A 70 19.73 4.54 4.21
N ARG A 71 21.06 4.48 4.02
CA ARG A 71 21.68 4.26 2.70
C ARG A 71 21.16 2.99 2.03
N LYS A 72 21.00 1.89 2.80
CA LYS A 72 20.42 0.63 2.33
C LYS A 72 19.04 0.80 1.68
N ARG A 73 18.21 1.71 2.21
CA ARG A 73 16.88 1.98 1.64
C ARG A 73 16.94 2.75 0.33
N ILE A 74 17.92 3.64 0.17
CA ILE A 74 18.08 4.43 -1.05
C ILE A 74 18.69 3.61 -2.18
N GLU A 75 19.61 2.72 -1.84
CA GLU A 75 20.34 1.91 -2.82
C GLU A 75 19.39 1.17 -3.78
N LYS A 76 18.23 0.72 -3.30
CA LYS A 76 17.23 0.04 -4.14
C LYS A 76 16.63 0.93 -5.25
N PHE A 77 16.62 2.24 -5.05
CA PHE A 77 16.14 3.24 -6.00
C PHE A 77 17.26 3.80 -6.88
N ARG A 78 18.52 3.38 -6.65
CA ARG A 78 19.64 3.76 -7.50
C ARG A 78 19.36 3.26 -8.93
N GLY A 79 19.53 4.16 -9.90
CA GLY A 79 19.21 3.90 -11.31
C GLY A 79 17.73 4.01 -11.69
N TRP A 80 16.83 4.32 -10.74
CA TRP A 80 15.44 4.63 -11.06
C TRP A 80 15.32 6.13 -11.32
N SER A 81 14.46 6.53 -12.25
CA SER A 81 14.21 7.94 -12.50
C SER A 81 13.11 8.42 -11.57
N ASN A 82 13.28 9.59 -10.96
CA ASN A 82 12.20 10.25 -10.23
C ASN A 82 11.44 11.21 -11.14
N TYR A 83 10.20 11.53 -10.73
CA TYR A 83 9.30 12.40 -11.50
C TYR A 83 8.53 13.42 -10.65
N GLU A 84 8.36 13.18 -9.36
CA GLU A 84 7.65 14.07 -8.46
C GLU A 84 8.16 13.85 -7.03
N LEU A 85 7.98 14.85 -6.17
CA LEU A 85 8.05 14.66 -4.73
C LEU A 85 6.93 15.41 -3.99
N VAL A 86 6.64 14.99 -2.76
CA VAL A 86 5.76 15.70 -1.83
C VAL A 86 6.54 16.01 -0.56
N VAL A 87 6.56 17.28 -0.18
CA VAL A 87 7.07 17.75 1.10
C VAL A 87 5.87 18.03 2.00
N LYS A 88 5.87 17.47 3.21
CA LYS A 88 4.90 17.84 4.25
C LYS A 88 5.63 18.33 5.50
N TYR A 89 5.01 19.28 6.18
CA TYR A 89 5.47 19.75 7.49
C TYR A 89 4.52 19.21 8.56
N GLU A 90 5.05 18.39 9.47
CA GLU A 90 4.29 17.71 10.52
C GLU A 90 5.20 17.51 11.74
N ASP A 91 4.68 17.83 12.93
CA ASP A 91 5.38 17.65 14.22
C ASP A 91 6.76 18.34 14.30
N GLY A 92 6.89 19.51 13.68
CA GLY A 92 8.15 20.27 13.67
C GLY A 92 9.17 19.80 12.63
N GLU A 93 8.84 18.77 11.85
CA GLU A 93 9.76 18.15 10.89
C GLU A 93 9.23 18.23 9.45
N PHE A 94 10.17 18.32 8.51
CA PHE A 94 9.90 18.14 7.09
C PHE A 94 10.00 16.66 6.70
N TRP A 95 8.94 16.13 6.13
CA TRP A 95 8.93 14.80 5.55
C TRP A 95 8.88 14.90 4.03
N VAL A 96 9.77 14.17 3.38
CA VAL A 96 9.89 14.12 1.93
C VAL A 96 9.47 12.75 1.42
N SER A 97 8.48 12.72 0.53
CA SER A 97 8.10 11.54 -0.23
C SER A 97 8.56 11.72 -1.67
N VAL A 98 9.55 10.96 -2.12
CA VAL A 98 10.02 10.99 -3.51
C VAL A 98 9.36 9.86 -4.30
N TYR A 99 8.81 10.18 -5.47
CA TYR A 99 8.22 9.20 -6.37
C TYR A 99 9.20 8.81 -7.47
N PHE A 100 9.42 7.51 -7.59
CA PHE A 100 10.31 6.90 -8.59
C PHE A 100 9.52 6.12 -9.63
N ARG A 101 10.09 6.02 -10.82
CA ARG A 101 9.63 5.22 -11.96
C ARG A 101 10.81 4.46 -12.58
N ARG A 102 10.52 3.29 -13.11
CA ARG A 102 11.48 2.44 -13.83
C ARG A 102 10.74 1.59 -14.85
N THR A 103 11.39 1.31 -15.98
CA THR A 103 10.90 0.33 -16.95
C THR A 103 11.17 -1.08 -16.44
N ILE A 104 10.11 -1.88 -16.34
CA ILE A 104 10.18 -3.30 -15.95
C ILE A 104 10.44 -4.13 -17.20
N LYS A 105 11.41 -5.04 -17.14
CA LYS A 105 11.69 -6.01 -18.21
C LYS A 105 11.44 -7.43 -17.67
N PRO A 106 10.23 -7.98 -17.83
CA PRO A 106 9.87 -9.26 -17.23
C PRO A 106 10.87 -10.37 -17.62
N LEU A 107 11.26 -11.18 -16.63
CA LEU A 107 12.07 -12.37 -16.88
C LEU A 107 11.24 -13.43 -17.63
N LYS A 108 11.86 -14.16 -18.57
CA LYS A 108 11.20 -15.30 -19.21
C LYS A 108 10.94 -16.40 -18.16
N PRO A 109 9.68 -16.78 -17.90
CA PRO A 109 9.37 -17.71 -16.83
C PRO A 109 9.78 -19.15 -17.18
N LYS A 110 10.27 -19.89 -16.18
CA LYS A 110 10.59 -21.33 -16.22
C LYS A 110 9.65 -22.18 -15.39
N THR A 111 8.88 -21.55 -14.51
CA THR A 111 7.94 -22.19 -13.59
C THR A 111 6.75 -21.26 -13.35
N VAL A 112 5.73 -21.76 -12.65
CA VAL A 112 4.53 -20.99 -12.30
C VAL A 112 4.34 -21.05 -10.79
N VAL A 113 4.13 -19.90 -10.15
CA VAL A 113 3.70 -19.80 -8.75
C VAL A 113 2.24 -19.39 -8.74
N ALA A 114 1.35 -20.33 -8.43
CA ALA A 114 -0.06 -20.05 -8.21
C ALA A 114 -0.33 -19.76 -6.74
N ILE A 115 -1.11 -18.70 -6.48
CA ILE A 115 -1.42 -18.24 -5.13
C ILE A 115 -2.93 -18.25 -4.94
N ASP A 116 -3.36 -19.05 -3.98
CA ASP A 116 -4.76 -19.13 -3.53
C ASP A 116 -4.88 -18.41 -2.18
N LEU A 117 -5.81 -17.46 -2.10
CA LEU A 117 -6.03 -16.61 -0.93
C LEU A 117 -7.34 -16.97 -0.27
N ASN A 118 -7.28 -17.38 1.00
CA ASN A 118 -8.44 -17.65 1.83
C ASN A 118 -8.47 -16.74 3.07
N PHE A 119 -9.54 -16.82 3.87
CA PHE A 119 -9.62 -16.07 5.13
C PHE A 119 -8.50 -16.47 6.09
N ASP A 120 -8.27 -17.77 6.28
CA ASP A 120 -7.38 -18.29 7.32
C ASP A 120 -5.99 -18.71 6.81
N ASN A 121 -5.79 -18.80 5.50
CA ASN A 121 -4.50 -19.15 4.92
C ASN A 121 -4.22 -18.50 3.54
N VAL A 122 -2.94 -18.49 3.18
CA VAL A 122 -2.44 -18.26 1.83
C VAL A 122 -1.76 -19.54 1.38
N THR A 123 -2.23 -20.14 0.29
CA THR A 123 -1.63 -21.32 -0.34
C THR A 123 -0.73 -20.88 -1.48
N ILE A 124 0.51 -21.38 -1.50
CA ILE A 124 1.49 -21.14 -2.56
C ILE A 124 1.81 -22.49 -3.19
N ALA A 125 1.50 -22.64 -4.47
CA ALA A 125 1.78 -23.83 -5.25
C ALA A 125 2.76 -23.49 -6.39
N LEU A 126 3.89 -24.19 -6.44
CA LEU A 126 4.91 -24.04 -7.46
C LEU A 126 4.79 -25.20 -8.45
N PHE A 127 4.61 -24.87 -9.73
CA PHE A 127 4.46 -25.81 -10.82
C PHE A 127 5.60 -25.66 -11.82
N THR A 128 5.95 -26.77 -12.48
CA THR A 128 6.70 -26.75 -13.74
C THR A 128 5.81 -26.23 -14.87
N LEU A 129 6.38 -25.79 -15.99
CA LEU A 129 5.59 -25.37 -17.16
C LEU A 129 4.71 -26.50 -17.73
N ASN A 130 5.07 -27.76 -17.48
CA ASN A 130 4.31 -28.94 -17.90
C ASN A 130 3.15 -29.26 -16.93
N GLY A 131 2.84 -28.39 -15.97
CA GLY A 131 1.74 -28.55 -15.02
C GLY A 131 2.04 -29.47 -13.81
N ARG A 132 3.22 -30.07 -13.72
CA ARG A 132 3.59 -30.90 -12.55
C ARG A 132 3.83 -30.01 -11.33
N LEU A 133 3.12 -30.31 -10.23
CA LEU A 133 3.33 -29.69 -8.93
C LEU A 133 4.70 -30.09 -8.37
N PHE A 134 5.53 -29.08 -8.10
CA PHE A 134 6.85 -29.25 -7.52
C PHE A 134 6.84 -29.02 -6.00
N ARG A 135 6.10 -28.01 -5.52
CA ARG A 135 6.03 -27.68 -4.10
C ARG A 135 4.71 -27.02 -3.74
N LEU A 136 4.19 -27.33 -2.56
CA LEU A 136 3.02 -26.66 -1.98
C LEU A 136 3.32 -26.21 -0.55
N LYS A 137 2.96 -24.98 -0.22
CA LYS A 137 3.05 -24.42 1.14
C LYS A 137 1.77 -23.69 1.50
N ARG A 138 1.39 -23.74 2.78
CA ARG A 138 0.27 -22.97 3.32
C ARG A 138 0.75 -22.11 4.48
N PHE A 139 0.39 -20.83 4.46
CA PHE A 139 0.71 -19.86 5.50
C PHE A 139 -0.56 -19.39 6.17
N LYS A 140 -0.66 -19.56 7.48
CA LYS A 140 -1.81 -19.07 8.24
C LYS A 140 -1.88 -17.55 8.20
N THR A 141 -3.06 -16.97 7.97
CA THR A 141 -3.27 -15.53 8.06
C THR A 141 -3.56 -15.12 9.52
N PRO A 142 -3.31 -13.85 9.87
CA PRO A 142 -3.71 -13.31 11.17
C PRO A 142 -5.19 -12.89 11.23
N HIS A 143 -6.06 -13.38 10.32
CA HIS A 143 -7.45 -12.93 10.24
C HIS A 143 -8.22 -13.13 11.55
N GLY A 144 -8.02 -14.27 12.23
CA GLY A 144 -8.55 -14.51 13.57
C GLY A 144 -8.15 -13.44 14.60
N LYS A 145 -6.87 -13.01 14.62
CA LYS A 145 -6.39 -11.95 15.52
C LYS A 145 -7.06 -10.60 15.23
N ILE A 146 -7.26 -10.30 13.95
CA ILE A 146 -7.96 -9.08 13.51
C ILE A 146 -9.43 -9.12 13.97
N LEU A 147 -10.11 -10.25 13.82
CA LEU A 147 -11.47 -10.46 14.31
C LEU A 147 -11.56 -10.24 15.82
N THR A 148 -10.60 -10.74 16.61
CA THR A 148 -10.56 -10.50 18.06
C THR A 148 -10.54 -9.01 18.39
N HIS A 149 -9.70 -8.21 17.72
CA HIS A 149 -9.68 -6.76 17.92
C HIS A 149 -10.98 -6.08 17.50
N LYS A 150 -11.62 -6.55 16.41
CA LYS A 150 -12.94 -6.04 16.02
C LYS A 150 -13.99 -6.32 17.08
N ILE A 151 -14.00 -7.53 17.67
CA ILE A 151 -14.91 -7.89 18.76
C ILE A 151 -14.70 -6.98 19.98
N TRP A 152 -13.45 -6.68 20.34
CA TRP A 152 -13.17 -5.73 21.43
C TRP A 152 -13.70 -4.32 21.15
N ILE A 153 -13.52 -3.80 19.93
CA ILE A 153 -14.08 -2.51 19.53
C ILE A 153 -15.61 -2.52 19.69
N GLU A 154 -16.29 -3.55 19.19
CA GLU A 154 -17.74 -3.66 19.27
C GLU A 154 -18.24 -3.75 20.73
N ARG A 155 -17.53 -4.49 21.60
CA ARG A 155 -17.85 -4.56 23.03
C ARG A 155 -17.72 -3.18 23.70
N ILE A 156 -16.64 -2.45 23.43
CA ILE A 156 -16.46 -1.09 23.95
C ILE A 156 -17.58 -0.18 23.46
N GLN A 157 -17.92 -0.23 22.16
CA GLN A 157 -19.00 0.57 21.59
C GLN A 157 -20.38 0.22 22.18
N LYS A 158 -20.62 -1.05 22.52
CA LYS A 158 -21.84 -1.51 23.20
C LYS A 158 -21.93 -0.98 24.63
N ASN A 159 -20.81 -0.95 25.36
CA ASN A 159 -20.75 -0.42 26.73
C ASN A 159 -20.88 1.12 26.79
N TYR A 160 -20.50 1.82 25.71
CA TYR A 160 -20.57 3.28 25.60
C TYR A 160 -21.40 3.70 24.37
N PRO A 161 -22.70 3.39 24.34
CA PRO A 161 -23.55 3.67 23.19
C PRO A 161 -23.66 5.18 22.98
N ARG A 162 -23.44 5.65 21.75
CA ARG A 162 -23.45 7.06 21.32
C ARG A 162 -22.37 7.96 21.96
N SER A 163 -21.88 7.65 23.16
CA SER A 163 -20.91 8.46 23.91
C SER A 163 -19.45 8.13 23.59
N TRP A 164 -19.15 6.94 23.05
CA TRP A 164 -17.77 6.50 22.77
C TRP A 164 -16.97 7.46 21.89
N ARG A 165 -17.65 8.27 21.05
CA ARG A 165 -17.02 9.27 20.16
C ARG A 165 -16.54 10.50 20.92
N PHE A 166 -17.22 10.85 22.01
CA PHE A 166 -17.02 12.08 22.76
C PHE A 166 -16.10 11.85 23.97
N ILE A 167 -16.14 10.65 24.56
CA ILE A 167 -15.27 10.29 25.69
C ILE A 167 -13.86 9.98 25.17
N LYS A 168 -12.91 10.88 25.43
CA LYS A 168 -11.52 10.81 24.95
C LYS A 168 -10.86 9.46 25.24
N GLY A 169 -11.02 8.91 26.45
CA GLY A 169 -10.43 7.64 26.85
C GLY A 169 -10.99 6.45 26.06
N VAL A 170 -12.32 6.39 25.89
CA VAL A 170 -13.01 5.34 25.14
C VAL A 170 -12.65 5.41 23.66
N ARG A 171 -12.64 6.62 23.08
CA ARG A 171 -12.21 6.84 21.70
C ARG A 171 -10.78 6.35 21.47
N LYS A 172 -9.84 6.73 22.34
CA LYS A 172 -8.44 6.27 22.27
C LYS A 172 -8.32 4.75 22.36
N ALA A 173 -9.12 4.09 23.21
CA ALA A 173 -9.11 2.62 23.31
C ALA A 173 -9.57 1.95 22.01
N ILE A 174 -10.62 2.47 21.37
CA ILE A 174 -11.09 2.01 20.06
C ILE A 174 -10.01 2.25 18.98
N GLU A 175 -9.43 3.45 18.95
CA GLU A 175 -8.35 3.82 18.02
C GLU A 175 -7.16 2.86 18.13
N LYS A 176 -6.74 2.51 19.36
CA LYS A 176 -5.65 1.55 19.61
C LYS A 176 -5.94 0.17 19.02
N HIS A 177 -7.17 -0.33 19.13
CA HIS A 177 -7.55 -1.59 18.49
C HIS A 177 -7.61 -1.48 16.96
N GLY A 178 -8.12 -0.36 16.43
CA GLY A 178 -8.13 -0.09 14.99
C GLY A 178 -6.72 -0.03 14.40
N GLU A 179 -5.80 0.61 15.12
CA GLU A 179 -4.38 0.67 14.77
C GLU A 179 -3.73 -0.72 14.80
N ARG A 180 -4.04 -1.55 15.81
CA ARG A 180 -3.58 -2.96 15.83
C ARG A 180 -4.06 -3.74 14.59
N ILE A 181 -5.33 -3.62 14.20
CA ILE A 181 -5.86 -4.26 12.99
C ILE A 181 -5.07 -3.80 11.74
N LYS A 182 -4.84 -2.49 11.60
CA LYS A 182 -4.09 -1.91 10.49
C LYS A 182 -2.64 -2.39 10.46
N ASN A 183 -1.98 -2.45 11.61
CA ASN A 183 -0.58 -2.85 11.72
C ASN A 183 -0.40 -4.35 11.45
N ILE A 184 -1.26 -5.20 12.00
CA ILE A 184 -1.24 -6.66 11.76
C ILE A 184 -1.43 -6.98 10.28
N SER A 185 -2.46 -6.39 9.65
CA SER A 185 -2.73 -6.61 8.22
C SER A 185 -1.59 -6.11 7.34
N ARG A 186 -1.03 -4.93 7.65
CA ARG A 186 0.11 -4.35 6.91
C ARG A 186 1.36 -5.22 7.01
N ASP A 187 1.78 -5.56 8.24
CA ASP A 187 2.99 -6.35 8.49
C ASP A 187 2.93 -7.71 7.78
N TYR A 188 1.81 -8.43 7.93
CA TYR A 188 1.62 -9.71 7.26
C TYR A 188 1.65 -9.59 5.73
N SER A 189 0.96 -8.59 5.17
CA SER A 189 0.90 -8.40 3.71
C SER A 189 2.28 -8.13 3.10
N HIS A 190 3.10 -7.32 3.76
CA HIS A 190 4.48 -7.09 3.31
C HIS A 190 5.33 -8.36 3.40
N LYS A 191 5.30 -9.06 4.54
CA LYS A 191 6.07 -10.30 4.72
C LYS A 191 5.70 -11.39 3.72
N ILE A 192 4.41 -11.59 3.45
CA ILE A 192 3.96 -12.60 2.50
C ILE A 192 4.28 -12.19 1.05
N GLY A 193 4.12 -10.91 0.71
CA GLY A 193 4.46 -10.39 -0.62
C GLY A 193 5.95 -10.55 -0.93
N ASP A 194 6.81 -10.18 0.01
CA ASP A 194 8.27 -10.33 -0.08
C ASP A 194 8.67 -11.79 -0.25
N LEU A 195 8.15 -12.69 0.61
CA LEU A 195 8.39 -14.13 0.52
C LEU A 195 7.99 -14.72 -0.83
N ILE A 196 6.82 -14.35 -1.35
CA ILE A 196 6.32 -14.83 -2.63
C ILE A 196 7.21 -14.34 -3.77
N ALA A 197 7.59 -13.06 -3.76
CA ALA A 197 8.44 -12.48 -4.78
C ALA A 197 9.86 -13.07 -4.75
N GLU A 198 10.41 -13.37 -3.58
CA GLU A 198 11.68 -14.10 -3.43
C GLU A 198 11.59 -15.53 -3.98
N LEU A 199 10.50 -16.26 -3.67
CA LEU A 199 10.28 -17.61 -4.22
C LEU A 199 10.18 -17.57 -5.74
N ALA A 200 9.36 -16.68 -6.29
CA ALA A 200 9.20 -16.54 -7.72
C ALA A 200 10.52 -16.11 -8.41
N LEU A 201 11.32 -15.24 -7.79
CA LEU A 201 12.64 -14.88 -8.32
C LEU A 201 13.58 -16.10 -8.35
N LYS A 202 13.64 -16.85 -7.24
CA LYS A 202 14.50 -18.03 -7.10
C LYS A 202 14.23 -19.09 -8.18
N TYR A 203 12.96 -19.30 -8.52
CA TYR A 203 12.55 -20.31 -9.49
C TYR A 203 12.26 -19.73 -10.89
N GLN A 204 12.52 -18.43 -11.10
CA GLN A 204 12.18 -17.69 -12.31
C GLN A 204 10.72 -17.94 -12.72
N SER A 205 9.79 -17.72 -11.79
CA SER A 205 8.39 -18.03 -11.96
C SER A 205 7.58 -16.82 -12.42
N VAL A 206 6.57 -17.07 -13.25
CA VAL A 206 5.42 -16.16 -13.35
C VAL A 206 4.50 -16.39 -12.16
N ILE A 207 3.94 -15.31 -11.61
CA ILE A 207 3.02 -15.37 -10.47
C ILE A 207 1.58 -15.30 -10.99
N ILE A 208 0.74 -16.23 -10.56
CA ILE A 208 -0.69 -16.25 -10.87
C ILE A 208 -1.48 -15.96 -9.59
N LEU A 209 -2.36 -14.97 -9.66
CA LEU A 209 -3.30 -14.58 -8.62
C LEU A 209 -4.74 -14.71 -9.13
N GLU A 210 -5.67 -15.09 -8.27
CA GLU A 210 -7.09 -14.96 -8.56
C GLU A 210 -7.51 -13.49 -8.57
N ASP A 211 -8.37 -13.11 -9.51
CA ASP A 211 -9.06 -11.84 -9.51
C ASP A 211 -10.22 -11.88 -8.51
N LEU A 212 -10.08 -11.11 -7.44
CA LEU A 212 -11.01 -11.13 -6.32
C LEU A 212 -11.80 -9.81 -6.23
N ASP A 213 -11.82 -8.99 -7.29
CA ASP A 213 -12.41 -7.65 -7.22
C ASP A 213 -13.92 -7.65 -6.98
N GLU A 214 -14.66 -8.65 -7.49
CA GLU A 214 -16.12 -8.75 -7.40
C GLU A 214 -16.66 -9.41 -6.11
N LEU A 215 -15.78 -9.83 -5.19
CA LEU A 215 -16.19 -10.61 -4.01
C LEU A 215 -17.21 -9.88 -3.10
N LYS A 216 -17.13 -8.55 -3.02
CA LYS A 216 -17.99 -7.74 -2.13
C LYS A 216 -19.39 -7.50 -2.67
N GLU A 217 -19.55 -7.50 -3.98
CA GLU A 217 -20.83 -7.20 -4.64
C GLU A 217 -21.71 -8.46 -4.72
N ASN A 218 -21.06 -9.63 -4.88
CA ASN A 218 -21.75 -10.90 -5.15
C ASN A 218 -22.09 -11.75 -3.90
N ASN A 219 -21.72 -11.33 -2.68
CA ASN A 219 -21.82 -12.19 -1.49
C ASN A 219 -22.64 -11.56 -0.34
N LYS A 220 -23.97 -11.53 -0.45
CA LYS A 220 -24.85 -11.34 0.72
C LYS A 220 -25.03 -12.68 1.45
N LYS A 221 -24.12 -12.99 2.38
CA LYS A 221 -24.21 -14.19 3.24
C LYS A 221 -24.58 -13.82 4.68
N SER A 222 -24.39 -14.74 5.63
CA SER A 222 -24.68 -14.55 7.06
C SER A 222 -23.92 -13.35 7.65
N ARG A 223 -24.44 -12.79 8.75
CA ARG A 223 -23.81 -11.67 9.47
C ARG A 223 -22.37 -12.00 9.90
N GLU A 224 -22.11 -13.23 10.33
CA GLU A 224 -20.77 -13.67 10.71
C GLU A 224 -19.83 -13.70 9.50
N PHE A 225 -20.29 -14.26 8.37
CA PHE A 225 -19.50 -14.30 7.14
C PHE A 225 -19.17 -12.89 6.64
N ASN A 226 -20.17 -12.00 6.59
CA ASN A 226 -19.97 -10.62 6.12
C ASN A 226 -18.98 -9.85 7.02
N LYS A 227 -18.95 -10.16 8.32
CA LYS A 227 -17.96 -9.60 9.25
C LYS A 227 -16.55 -10.10 8.94
N LYS A 228 -16.37 -11.40 8.64
CA LYS A 228 -15.09 -11.96 8.18
C LYS A 228 -14.67 -11.30 6.86
N LEU A 229 -15.55 -11.30 5.87
CA LEU A 229 -15.31 -10.69 4.57
C LEU A 229 -14.93 -9.21 4.66
N GLY A 230 -15.61 -8.44 5.50
CA GLY A 230 -15.33 -7.01 5.70
C GLY A 230 -13.96 -6.72 6.32
N LEU A 231 -13.36 -7.70 7.01
CA LEU A 231 -12.02 -7.61 7.60
C LEU A 231 -10.96 -8.35 6.79
N TRP A 232 -11.35 -8.99 5.68
CA TRP A 232 -10.42 -9.71 4.84
C TRP A 232 -9.62 -8.72 4.01
N PHE A 233 -8.31 -8.74 4.20
CA PHE A 233 -7.37 -7.77 3.62
C PHE A 233 -6.66 -8.33 2.38
N TYR A 234 -7.31 -9.20 1.61
CA TYR A 234 -6.77 -9.85 0.41
C TYR A 234 -6.23 -8.84 -0.61
N ARG A 235 -6.94 -7.74 -0.88
CA ARG A 235 -6.48 -6.69 -1.81
C ARG A 235 -5.12 -6.11 -1.40
N ARG A 236 -4.85 -6.05 -0.09
CA ARG A 236 -3.56 -5.59 0.43
C ARG A 236 -2.46 -6.63 0.22
N ILE A 237 -2.78 -7.91 0.39
CA ILE A 237 -1.86 -9.02 0.08
C ILE A 237 -1.51 -9.00 -1.42
N GLN A 238 -2.53 -8.94 -2.30
CA GLN A 238 -2.35 -8.86 -3.75
C GLN A 238 -1.52 -7.63 -4.14
N PHE A 239 -1.83 -6.45 -3.61
CA PHE A 239 -1.03 -5.24 -3.84
C PHE A 239 0.44 -5.44 -3.43
N CYS A 240 0.69 -6.03 -2.26
CA CYS A 240 2.05 -6.31 -1.80
C CYS A 240 2.79 -7.28 -2.71
N ILE A 241 2.15 -8.39 -3.11
CA ILE A 241 2.72 -9.35 -4.06
C ILE A 241 3.05 -8.67 -5.38
N GLU A 242 2.10 -7.91 -5.92
CA GLU A 242 2.24 -7.21 -7.20
C GLU A 242 3.41 -6.25 -7.22
N TYR A 243 3.52 -5.37 -6.21
CA TYR A 243 4.62 -4.40 -6.21
C TYR A 243 5.96 -5.10 -5.94
N GLU A 244 6.04 -6.04 -4.98
CA GLU A 244 7.28 -6.75 -4.66
C GLU A 244 7.79 -7.58 -5.85
N ALA A 245 6.88 -8.18 -6.61
CA ALA A 245 7.19 -8.91 -7.85
C ALA A 245 7.69 -7.97 -8.95
N ARG A 246 6.98 -6.85 -9.18
CA ARG A 246 7.37 -5.85 -10.18
C ARG A 246 8.72 -5.20 -9.87
N GLU A 247 9.03 -4.94 -8.60
CA GLU A 247 10.36 -4.45 -8.18
C GLU A 247 11.48 -5.44 -8.57
N ARG A 248 11.17 -6.73 -8.67
CA ARG A 248 12.10 -7.83 -9.05
C ARG A 248 12.01 -8.25 -10.52
N ASN A 249 11.32 -7.49 -11.37
CA ASN A 249 11.07 -7.84 -12.78
C ASN A 249 10.34 -9.17 -13.00
N LEU A 250 9.44 -9.51 -12.07
CA LEU A 250 8.56 -10.68 -12.20
C LEU A 250 7.21 -10.25 -12.74
N GLU A 251 6.65 -11.11 -13.59
CA GLU A 251 5.32 -10.94 -14.13
C GLU A 251 4.27 -11.49 -13.15
N VAL A 252 3.16 -10.75 -13.03
CA VAL A 252 2.01 -11.12 -12.22
C VAL A 252 0.77 -11.09 -13.10
N ILE A 253 0.12 -12.24 -13.22
CA ILE A 253 -1.10 -12.41 -14.02
C ILE A 253 -2.26 -12.63 -13.05
N LYS A 254 -3.34 -11.88 -13.26
CA LYS A 254 -4.62 -12.12 -12.57
C LYS A 254 -5.53 -12.93 -13.47
N ILE A 255 -6.10 -14.00 -12.94
CA ILE A 255 -7.04 -14.87 -13.65
C ILE A 255 -8.42 -14.79 -13.03
N ASN A 256 -9.46 -14.91 -13.84
CA ASN A 256 -10.82 -14.98 -13.33
C ASN A 256 -10.96 -16.24 -12.44
N PRO A 257 -11.51 -16.13 -11.22
CA PRO A 257 -11.74 -17.29 -10.35
C PRO A 257 -12.79 -18.26 -10.92
N LYS A 258 -13.65 -17.80 -11.84
CA LYS A 258 -14.52 -18.67 -12.64
C LYS A 258 -13.72 -19.10 -13.87
N GLY A 259 -13.19 -20.32 -13.83
CA GLY A 259 -12.52 -20.95 -14.97
C GLY A 259 -13.44 -21.09 -16.18
#